data_AF-A0A503QFN3-F1
#
_entry.id   AF-A0A503QFN3-F1
#
_cell.length_a   1.000
_cell.length_b   1.000
_cell.length_c   1.000
_cell.angle_alpha   90.00
_cell.angle_beta   90.00
_cell.angle_gamma   90.00
#
_symmetry.space_group_name_H-M   'P 1'
#
loop_
_entity.id
_entity.type
_entity.pdbx_description
1 polymer ?
#
loop_
_entity_poly.entity_id
_entity_poly.type
_entity_poly.pdbx_seq_one_letter_code
_entity_poly.pdbx_strand_id
1 'polypeptide(L)'
;MTNTLKISLKPNEKIYINGAVIRVDRKVTIELMNDVQFLLESHVIQADQAATPLRQLYFIVQIMLINPAGAAEARDMFRRSLPMLIASFENQDICKGLKQIDRMVGEDEIYEALKAIRALYPLERRVLEDNDDIPEMPRALAVGA
;
A
#
# COMPACT_ATOMS: atom_id res chain seq x y z
N MET A 1 -23.95 19.55 13.67
CA MET A 1 -23.97 19.33 12.20
C MET A 1 -23.01 18.19 11.93
N THR A 2 -23.51 17.00 11.66
CA THR A 2 -22.68 15.85 11.30
C THR A 2 -22.00 16.17 9.97
N ASN A 3 -20.68 16.16 9.95
CA ASN A 3 -19.89 16.46 8.76
C ASN A 3 -20.01 15.29 7.78
N THR A 4 -21.01 15.32 6.91
CA THR A 4 -21.27 14.25 5.94
C THR A 4 -20.18 14.25 4.87
N LEU A 5 -19.45 13.14 4.74
CA LEU A 5 -18.40 13.00 3.72
C LEU A 5 -19.04 12.84 2.34
N LYS A 6 -18.71 13.74 1.41
CA LYS A 6 -19.21 13.70 0.02
C LYS A 6 -18.12 13.24 -0.93
N ILE A 7 -18.40 12.21 -1.71
CA ILE A 7 -17.46 11.62 -2.67
C ILE A 7 -18.07 11.72 -4.06
N SER A 8 -17.31 12.29 -5.01
CA SER A 8 -17.70 12.31 -6.42
C SER A 8 -17.02 11.16 -7.16
N LEU A 9 -17.80 10.34 -7.86
CA LEU A 9 -17.33 9.23 -8.68
C LEU A 9 -17.57 9.52 -10.16
N LYS A 10 -16.62 9.16 -11.02
CA LYS A 10 -16.72 9.22 -12.48
C LYS A 10 -17.44 7.97 -13.03
N PRO A 11 -17.94 8.01 -14.27
CA PRO A 11 -18.50 6.83 -14.92
C PRO A 11 -17.53 5.64 -14.87
N ASN A 12 -18.03 4.46 -14.51
CA ASN A 12 -17.31 3.20 -14.31
C ASN A 12 -16.30 3.17 -13.17
N GLU A 13 -16.16 4.23 -12.38
CA GLU A 13 -15.28 4.26 -11.21
C GLU A 13 -15.85 3.41 -10.07
N LYS A 14 -14.95 2.72 -9.34
CA LYS A 14 -15.32 1.92 -8.18
C LYS A 14 -14.94 2.59 -6.86
N ILE A 15 -15.75 2.35 -5.85
CA ILE A 15 -15.44 2.61 -4.45
C ILE A 15 -15.63 1.33 -3.64
N TYR A 16 -14.67 1.05 -2.76
CA TYR A 16 -14.68 -0.06 -1.83
C TYR A 16 -15.08 0.50 -0.46
N ILE A 17 -16.14 -0.01 0.16
CA ILE A 17 -16.65 0.48 1.46
C ILE A 17 -16.97 -0.73 2.34
N ASN A 18 -16.25 -0.89 3.46
CA ASN A 18 -16.45 -2.00 4.40
C ASN A 18 -16.59 -3.39 3.73
N GLY A 19 -15.83 -3.65 2.65
CA GLY A 19 -15.91 -4.89 1.87
C GLY A 19 -16.91 -4.90 0.70
N ALA A 20 -17.83 -3.95 0.63
CA ALA A 20 -18.70 -3.78 -0.53
C ALA A 20 -17.97 -3.04 -1.65
N VAL A 21 -18.19 -3.47 -2.90
CA VAL A 21 -17.68 -2.78 -4.09
C VAL A 21 -18.84 -2.14 -4.82
N ILE A 22 -18.83 -0.81 -4.93
CA ILE A 22 -19.85 -0.04 -5.63
C ILE A 22 -19.23 0.50 -6.91
N ARG A 23 -19.84 0.20 -8.06
CA ARG A 23 -19.49 0.77 -9.36
C ARG A 23 -20.64 1.61 -9.86
N VAL A 24 -20.33 2.80 -10.40
CA VAL A 24 -21.33 3.71 -10.94
C VAL A 24 -21.30 3.70 -12.47
N ASP A 25 -22.45 3.87 -13.11
CA ASP A 25 -22.59 3.90 -14.58
C ASP A 25 -22.35 5.29 -15.16
N ARG A 26 -22.55 6.33 -14.35
CA ARG A 26 -22.35 7.74 -14.71
C ARG A 26 -21.72 8.52 -13.56
N LYS A 27 -21.43 9.81 -13.80
CA LYS A 27 -20.93 10.70 -12.76
C LYS A 27 -21.99 10.88 -11.68
N VAL A 28 -21.67 10.57 -10.44
CA VAL A 28 -22.56 10.73 -9.28
C VAL A 28 -21.80 11.26 -8.07
N THR A 29 -22.52 11.86 -7.14
CA THR A 29 -22.02 12.22 -5.81
C THR A 29 -22.72 11.35 -4.79
N ILE A 30 -21.94 10.66 -3.96
CA ILE A 30 -22.43 9.84 -2.85
C ILE A 30 -22.12 10.58 -1.56
N GLU A 31 -23.10 10.63 -0.66
CA GLU A 31 -22.93 11.16 0.68
C GLU A 31 -22.93 10.00 1.68
N LEU A 32 -21.86 9.92 2.48
CA LEU A 32 -21.72 8.91 3.52
C LEU A 32 -22.19 9.51 4.84
N MET A 33 -23.32 8.97 5.33
CA MET A 33 -24.01 9.47 6.52
C MET A 33 -23.46 8.91 7.84
N ASN A 34 -22.50 7.98 7.76
CA ASN A 34 -21.86 7.32 8.89
C ASN A 34 -20.34 7.32 8.69
N ASP A 35 -19.61 7.10 9.78
CA ASP A 35 -18.18 6.81 9.72
C ASP A 35 -17.98 5.43 9.07
N VAL A 36 -17.30 5.42 7.93
CA VAL A 36 -17.02 4.20 7.17
C VAL A 36 -15.58 4.19 6.70
N GLN A 37 -14.99 3.00 6.62
CA GLN A 37 -13.70 2.81 5.97
C GLN A 37 -13.95 2.59 4.48
N PHE A 38 -13.27 3.38 3.65
CA PHE A 38 -13.40 3.27 2.21
C PHE A 38 -12.07 3.45 1.47
N LEU A 39 -12.04 2.96 0.24
CA LEU A 39 -10.93 3.15 -0.69
C LEU A 39 -11.48 3.40 -2.10
N LEU A 40 -10.95 4.41 -2.79
CA LEU A 40 -11.27 4.66 -4.19
C LEU A 40 -10.46 3.73 -5.09
N GLU A 41 -10.99 3.41 -6.27
CA GLU A 41 -10.29 2.59 -7.27
C GLU A 41 -8.89 3.11 -7.61
N SER A 42 -8.72 4.44 -7.70
CA SER A 42 -7.41 5.08 -7.93
C SER A 42 -6.37 4.82 -6.84
N HIS A 43 -6.82 4.37 -5.67
CA HIS A 43 -5.98 4.00 -4.55
C HIS A 43 -5.85 2.48 -4.38
N VAL A 44 -6.60 1.69 -5.14
CA VAL A 44 -6.47 0.23 -5.13
C VAL A 44 -5.38 -0.18 -6.10
N ILE A 45 -4.43 -0.97 -5.62
CA ILE A 45 -3.45 -1.64 -6.48
C ILE A 45 -3.82 -3.12 -6.63
N GLN A 46 -3.53 -3.66 -7.82
CA GLN A 46 -3.64 -5.08 -8.13
C GLN A 46 -2.33 -5.81 -7.76
N ALA A 47 -2.39 -7.14 -7.67
CA ALA A 47 -1.24 -7.94 -7.25
C ALA A 47 -0.03 -7.81 -8.19
N ASP A 48 -0.26 -7.65 -9.49
CA ASP A 48 0.77 -7.41 -10.52
C ASP A 48 1.44 -6.03 -10.39
N GLN A 49 0.78 -5.07 -9.75
CA GLN A 49 1.32 -3.72 -9.49
C GLN A 49 2.18 -3.66 -8.21
N ALA A 50 2.21 -4.73 -7.42
CA ALA A 50 3.00 -4.85 -6.20
C ALA A 50 4.48 -5.22 -6.49
N ALA A 51 5.12 -4.44 -7.37
CA ALA A 51 6.46 -4.72 -7.87
C ALA A 51 7.60 -4.30 -6.93
N THR A 52 7.33 -3.46 -5.92
CA THR A 52 8.32 -2.99 -4.94
C THR A 52 7.97 -3.45 -3.53
N PRO A 53 8.96 -3.59 -2.62
CA PRO A 53 8.72 -4.04 -1.25
C PRO A 53 7.64 -3.24 -0.49
N LEU A 54 7.64 -1.90 -0.58
CA LEU A 54 6.59 -1.07 0.03
C LEU A 54 5.23 -1.22 -0.67
N ARG A 55 5.20 -1.46 -1.99
CA ARG A 55 3.93 -1.73 -2.71
C ARG A 55 3.37 -3.10 -2.33
N GLN A 56 4.21 -4.09 -2.06
CA GLN A 56 3.78 -5.38 -1.51
C GLN A 56 3.18 -5.20 -0.11
N LEU A 57 3.84 -4.42 0.76
CA LEU A 57 3.29 -4.09 2.07
C LEU A 57 1.94 -3.35 1.94
N TYR A 58 1.85 -2.36 1.04
CA TYR A 58 0.62 -1.64 0.75
C TYR A 58 -0.51 -2.58 0.34
N PHE A 59 -0.23 -3.53 -0.56
CA PHE A 59 -1.22 -4.51 -1.01
C PHE A 59 -1.75 -5.36 0.15
N ILE A 60 -0.88 -5.81 1.06
CA ILE A 60 -1.30 -6.57 2.24
C ILE A 60 -2.22 -5.73 3.14
N VAL A 61 -1.81 -4.50 3.47
CA VAL A 61 -2.61 -3.59 4.32
C VAL A 61 -3.93 -3.21 3.62
N GLN A 62 -3.94 -3.08 2.29
CA GLN A 62 -5.13 -2.80 1.51
C GLN A 62 -6.17 -3.91 1.68
N ILE A 63 -5.75 -5.18 1.63
CA ILE A 63 -6.66 -6.32 1.83
C ILE A 63 -7.33 -6.23 3.20
N MET A 64 -6.62 -5.80 4.25
CA MET A 64 -7.22 -5.60 5.58
C MET A 64 -8.40 -4.62 5.56
N LEU A 65 -8.33 -3.59 4.71
CA LEU A 65 -9.35 -2.56 4.57
C LEU A 65 -10.52 -3.00 3.66
N ILE A 66 -10.21 -3.59 2.50
CA ILE A 66 -11.20 -3.84 1.44
C ILE A 66 -11.80 -5.25 1.46
N ASN A 67 -11.23 -6.18 2.21
CA ASN A 67 -11.71 -7.55 2.30
C ASN A 67 -11.83 -7.99 3.77
N PRO A 68 -13.00 -7.76 4.42
CA PRO A 68 -13.22 -8.14 5.82
C PRO A 68 -12.98 -9.64 6.09
N ALA A 69 -13.33 -10.51 5.14
CA ALA A 69 -13.14 -11.96 5.28
C ALA A 69 -11.65 -12.36 5.27
N GLY A 70 -10.82 -11.66 4.49
CA GLY A 70 -9.37 -11.88 4.41
C GLY A 70 -8.55 -11.06 5.39
N ALA A 71 -9.17 -10.20 6.20
CA ALA A 71 -8.45 -9.22 7.01
C ALA A 71 -7.59 -9.84 8.11
N ALA A 72 -7.98 -10.99 8.67
CA ALA A 72 -7.18 -11.71 9.66
C ALA A 72 -5.91 -12.30 9.04
N GLU A 73 -6.05 -12.99 7.91
CA GLU A 73 -4.93 -13.56 7.17
C GLU A 73 -3.97 -12.48 6.67
N ALA A 74 -4.50 -11.36 6.17
CA ALA A 74 -3.70 -10.20 5.79
C ALA A 74 -2.90 -9.61 6.97
N ARG A 75 -3.49 -9.53 8.17
CA ARG A 75 -2.76 -9.11 9.39
C ARG A 75 -1.62 -10.06 9.73
N ASP A 76 -1.83 -11.37 9.59
CA ASP A 76 -0.78 -12.35 9.84
C ASP A 76 0.32 -12.33 8.77
N MET A 77 -0.03 -12.06 7.51
CA MET A 77 0.96 -11.78 6.47
C MET A 77 1.76 -10.52 6.81
N PHE A 78 1.11 -9.43 7.19
CA PHE A 78 1.77 -8.17 7.57
C PHE A 78 2.76 -8.36 8.72
N ARG A 79 2.35 -9.06 9.79
CA ARG A 79 3.22 -9.35 10.95
C ARG A 79 4.48 -10.14 10.59
N ARG A 80 4.42 -10.95 9.53
CA ARG A 80 5.58 -11.69 9.01
C ARG A 80 6.41 -10.83 8.06
N SER A 81 5.75 -10.10 7.15
CA SER A 81 6.41 -9.30 6.12
C SER A 81 7.13 -8.07 6.67
N LEU A 82 6.54 -7.37 7.65
CA LEU A 82 7.06 -6.09 8.13
C LEU A 82 8.46 -6.21 8.75
N PRO A 83 8.76 -7.17 9.65
CA PRO A 83 10.11 -7.30 10.21
C PRO A 83 11.16 -7.60 9.14
N MET A 84 10.84 -8.44 8.15
CA MET A 84 11.73 -8.74 7.02
C MET A 84 12.00 -7.49 6.19
N LEU A 85 10.97 -6.67 5.98
CA LEU A 85 11.08 -5.42 5.25
C LEU A 85 11.92 -4.36 6.00
N ILE A 86 11.74 -4.24 7.31
CA ILE A 86 12.59 -3.37 8.14
C ILE A 86 14.05 -3.82 8.08
N ALA A 87 14.30 -5.14 8.05
CA ALA A 87 15.65 -5.68 7.94
C ALA A 87 16.27 -5.49 6.54
N SER A 88 15.47 -5.30 5.49
CA SER A 88 15.97 -5.13 4.11
C SER A 88 16.31 -3.68 3.75
N PHE A 89 15.93 -2.68 4.55
CA PHE A 89 16.22 -1.27 4.27
C PHE A 89 17.32 -0.73 5.19
N GLU A 90 18.36 -0.13 4.59
CA GLU A 90 19.39 0.60 5.33
C GLU A 90 18.96 2.04 5.67
N ASN A 91 18.04 2.60 4.87
CA ASN A 91 17.54 3.97 5.05
C ASN A 91 16.74 4.10 6.36
N GLN A 92 17.28 4.86 7.32
CA GLN A 92 16.66 5.02 8.64
C GLN A 92 15.28 5.68 8.60
N ASP A 93 15.00 6.55 7.63
CA ASP A 93 13.70 7.23 7.54
C ASP A 93 12.61 6.27 7.06
N ILE A 94 12.93 5.36 6.13
CA ILE A 94 12.04 4.26 5.76
C ILE A 94 11.79 3.36 6.99
N CYS A 95 12.84 2.96 7.71
CA CYS A 95 12.70 2.11 8.89
C CYS A 95 11.87 2.76 10.02
N LYS A 96 12.01 4.08 10.24
CA LYS A 96 11.15 4.83 11.18
C LYS A 96 9.71 4.85 10.70
N GLY A 97 9.48 5.09 9.40
CA GLY A 97 8.16 5.06 8.80
C GLY A 97 7.47 3.70 8.97
N LEU A 98 8.20 2.61 8.74
CA LEU A 98 7.70 1.23 8.91
C LEU A 98 7.32 0.91 10.35
N LYS A 99 8.08 1.38 11.35
CA LYS A 99 7.70 1.26 12.77
C LYS A 99 6.43 2.03 13.11
N GLN A 100 6.25 3.20 12.51
CA GLN A 100 5.03 3.99 12.70
C GLN A 100 3.82 3.32 12.03
N ILE A 101 4.02 2.67 10.88
CA ILE A 101 3.00 1.86 10.20
C ILE A 101 2.60 0.65 11.07
N ASP A 102 3.54 -0.01 11.74
CA ASP A 102 3.26 -1.09 12.71
C ASP A 102 2.27 -0.63 13.79
N ARG A 103 2.54 0.53 14.39
CA ARG A 103 1.69 1.13 15.42
C ARG A 103 0.28 1.41 14.90
N MET A 104 0.17 2.03 13.71
CA MET A 104 -1.13 2.33 13.09
C MET A 104 -1.95 1.08 12.81
N VAL A 105 -1.31 0.01 12.30
CA VAL A 105 -2.00 -1.27 12.07
C VAL A 105 -2.41 -1.92 13.39
N GLY A 106 -1.59 -1.81 14.44
CA GLY A 106 -1.92 -2.29 15.78
C GLY A 106 -3.09 -1.55 16.45
N GLU A 107 -3.29 -0.28 16.11
CA GLU A 107 -4.40 0.57 16.57
C GLU A 107 -5.63 0.51 15.65
N ASP A 108 -5.65 -0.38 14.66
CA ASP A 108 -6.70 -0.51 13.63
C ASP A 108 -6.90 0.75 12.76
N GLU A 109 -5.91 1.65 12.71
CA GLU A 109 -5.86 2.82 11.84
C GLU A 109 -5.41 2.47 10.41
N ILE A 110 -6.06 1.47 9.79
CA ILE A 110 -5.62 0.86 8.52
C ILE A 110 -5.51 1.87 7.38
N TYR A 111 -6.45 2.82 7.28
CA TYR A 111 -6.42 3.85 6.24
C TYR A 111 -5.22 4.80 6.39
N GLU A 112 -4.87 5.18 7.62
CA GLU A 112 -3.72 6.04 7.87
C GLU A 112 -2.41 5.28 7.63
N ALA A 113 -2.36 3.98 7.94
CA ALA A 113 -1.25 3.11 7.56
C ALA A 113 -1.03 3.08 6.03
N LEU A 114 -2.10 2.95 5.22
CA LEU A 114 -2.00 3.01 3.76
C LEU A 114 -1.44 4.35 3.27
N LYS A 115 -1.88 5.47 3.84
CA LYS A 115 -1.37 6.80 3.50
C LYS A 115 0.11 6.92 3.86
N ALA A 116 0.51 6.45 5.05
CA ALA A 116 1.89 6.46 5.49
C ALA A 116 2.79 5.63 4.56
N ILE A 117 2.36 4.44 4.14
CA ILE A 117 3.12 3.60 3.18
C ILE A 117 3.33 4.33 1.85
N ARG A 118 2.29 4.95 1.27
CA ARG A 118 2.44 5.69 0.00
C ARG A 118 3.38 6.88 0.10
N ALA A 119 3.42 7.54 1.26
CA ALA A 119 4.34 8.64 1.51
C ALA A 119 5.82 8.21 1.47
N LEU A 120 6.10 6.92 1.71
CA LEU A 120 7.45 6.36 1.63
C LEU A 120 7.87 5.94 0.21
N TYR A 121 6.96 5.85 -0.76
CA TYR A 121 7.29 5.45 -2.14
C TYR A 121 8.37 6.31 -2.82
N PRO A 122 8.41 7.65 -2.66
CA PRO A 122 9.50 8.44 -3.22
C PRO A 122 10.86 8.11 -2.60
N LEU A 123 10.91 7.76 -1.31
CA LEU A 123 12.15 7.38 -0.64
C LEU A 123 12.61 6.00 -1.09
N GLU A 124 11.70 5.02 -1.17
CA GLU A 124 12.02 3.69 -1.69
C GLU A 124 12.55 3.77 -3.12
N ARG A 125 11.93 4.56 -4.00
CA ARG A 125 12.42 4.72 -5.37
C ARG A 125 13.86 5.21 -5.41
N ARG A 126 14.22 6.22 -4.61
CA ARG A 126 15.61 6.71 -4.52
C ARG A 126 16.57 5.62 -4.05
N VAL A 127 16.18 4.85 -3.03
CA VAL A 127 17.01 3.76 -2.51
C VAL A 127 17.18 2.65 -3.56
N LEU A 128 16.15 2.32 -4.32
CA LEU A 128 16.25 1.31 -5.37
C LEU A 128 17.07 1.81 -6.57
N GLU A 129 16.89 3.07 -6.98
CA GLU A 129 17.70 3.72 -8.02
C GLU A 129 19.19 3.77 -7.64
N ASP A 130 19.52 4.15 -6.39
CA ASP A 130 20.90 4.18 -5.89
C ASP A 130 21.56 2.78 -5.82
N ASN A 131 20.76 1.71 -5.71
CA ASN A 131 21.25 0.33 -5.72
C ASN A 131 21.45 -0.24 -7.13
N ASP A 132 20.76 0.29 -8.14
CA ASP A 132 20.91 -0.13 -9.54
C ASP A 132 22.16 0.47 -10.22
N ASP A 133 22.79 1.49 -9.61
CA ASP A 133 24.00 2.16 -10.11
C ASP A 133 25.33 1.40 -9.83
N ILE A 134 25.27 0.14 -9.38
CA ILE A 134 26.46 -0.72 -9.35
C ILE A 134 26.83 -1.05 -10.80
N PRO A 135 28.00 -0.61 -11.33
CA PRO A 135 28.39 -0.95 -12.69
C PRO A 135 28.48 -2.47 -12.80
N GLU A 136 27.80 -3.06 -13.78
CA GLU A 136 28.01 -4.45 -14.20
C GLU A 136 29.52 -4.69 -14.28
N MET A 137 30.09 -5.44 -13.32
CA MET A 137 31.48 -5.84 -13.41
C MET A 137 31.63 -6.63 -14.71
N PRO A 138 32.56 -6.25 -15.61
CA PRO A 138 32.71 -6.94 -16.87
C PRO A 138 32.97 -8.42 -16.58
N ARG A 139 32.08 -9.29 -17.07
CA ARG A 139 32.25 -10.74 -17.01
C ARG A 139 33.66 -11.05 -17.51
N ALA A 140 34.48 -11.61 -16.62
CA ALA A 140 35.81 -12.08 -16.99
C ALA A 140 35.64 -13.04 -18.17
N LEU A 141 36.11 -12.60 -19.35
CA LEU A 141 36.27 -13.47 -20.51
C LEU A 141 37.28 -14.53 -20.11
N ALA A 142 36.80 -15.74 -19.83
CA ALA A 142 37.65 -16.92 -19.74
C ALA A 142 38.25 -17.15 -21.13
N VAL A 143 39.47 -16.66 -21.34
CA VAL A 143 40.29 -17.02 -22.49
C VAL A 143 40.92 -18.37 -22.16
N GLY A 144 40.45 -19.40 -22.86
CA GLY A 144 41.01 -20.74 -22.77
C GLY A 144 42.45 -20.78 -23.28
N ALA A 145 43.25 -21.60 -22.62
CA ALA A 145 44.45 -22.24 -23.13
C ALA A 145 44.57 -23.61 -22.46
#